data_AF-A0A4P6FP77-F1
#
_entry.id   AF-A0A4P6FP77-F1
#
_cell.length_a   1.000
_cell.length_b   1.000
_cell.length_c   1.000
_cell.angle_alpha   90.00
_cell.angle_beta   90.00
_cell.angle_gamma   90.00
#
_symmetry.space_group_name_H-M   'P 1'
#
loop_
_entity.id
_entity.type
_entity.pdbx_description
1 polymer ?
#
loop_
_entity_poly.entity_id
_entity_poly.type
_entity_poly.pdbx_seq_one_letter_code
_entity_poly.pdbx_strand_id
1 'polypeptide(L)'
;MATATIESRAVLRTVPPGGLLFLDRISSPMGLLLLVHDAAGCVRALDFDDYGPRMRRLLERHYGAVESREAPVPAAIRAALDAYFARDFAALDNIPVAASGSEFQHRVWSALLRIGPGETWSYGRLAAAIGAPAASRAVGLANGANPIAVIVPCHRVIGANGTLTGYGGGLDRKRWLLQHEETNLFS
;
A
#
# COMPACT_ATOMS: atom_id res chain seq x y z
N MET A 1 14.45 -1.81 26.99
CA MET A 1 15.21 -2.49 25.90
C MET A 1 14.26 -2.84 24.78
N ALA A 2 13.99 -1.89 23.87
CA ALA A 2 13.11 -2.09 22.72
C ALA A 2 13.91 -1.83 21.44
N THR A 3 14.78 -2.79 21.13
CA THR A 3 15.55 -2.82 19.88
C THR A 3 15.43 -4.23 19.33
N ALA A 4 14.20 -4.61 18.98
CA ALA A 4 13.91 -5.87 18.32
C ALA A 4 13.15 -5.58 17.03
N THR A 5 13.90 -5.71 15.93
CA THR A 5 13.43 -6.11 14.60
C THR A 5 12.59 -5.10 13.81
N ILE A 6 13.23 -4.01 13.36
CA ILE A 6 12.78 -3.24 12.19
C ILE A 6 13.17 -3.96 10.87
N GLU A 7 13.98 -5.02 10.93
CA GLU A 7 14.57 -5.70 9.76
C GLU A 7 13.68 -6.76 9.07
N SER A 8 12.47 -7.07 9.56
CA SER A 8 11.61 -8.08 8.92
C SER A 8 10.57 -7.54 7.95
N ARG A 9 10.46 -6.22 7.77
CA ARG A 9 9.55 -5.68 6.75
C ARG A 9 10.11 -5.91 5.37
N ALA A 10 9.31 -6.55 4.53
CA ALA A 10 9.64 -6.91 3.16
C ALA A 10 10.33 -5.74 2.46
N VAL A 11 11.65 -5.87 2.25
CA VAL A 11 12.39 -5.01 1.32
C VAL A 11 11.62 -5.07 0.01
N LEU A 12 11.23 -3.91 -0.54
CA LEU A 12 10.65 -3.83 -1.87
C LEU A 12 11.68 -4.36 -2.87
N ARG A 13 11.59 -5.65 -3.18
CA ARG A 13 12.51 -6.31 -4.10
C ARG A 13 12.17 -5.86 -5.51
N THR A 14 13.14 -5.30 -6.22
CA THR A 14 13.08 -5.15 -7.67
C THR A 14 13.00 -6.54 -8.30
N VAL A 15 12.10 -6.73 -9.26
CA VAL A 15 11.96 -7.99 -10.00
C VAL A 15 12.22 -7.70 -11.48
N PRO A 16 12.92 -8.59 -12.20
CA PRO A 16 13.12 -8.43 -13.62
C PRO A 16 11.79 -8.33 -14.38
N PRO A 17 11.72 -7.54 -15.47
CA PRO A 17 10.57 -7.55 -16.36
C PRO A 17 10.40 -8.94 -16.98
N GLY A 18 9.19 -9.50 -16.91
CA GLY A 18 8.85 -10.82 -17.43
C GLY A 18 8.55 -11.83 -16.32
N GLY A 19 7.29 -12.24 -16.24
CA GLY A 19 6.80 -13.23 -15.29
C GLY A 19 5.28 -13.32 -15.33
N LEU A 20 4.75 -14.47 -14.92
CA LEU A 20 3.31 -14.68 -14.75
C LEU A 20 2.86 -14.05 -13.44
N LEU A 21 1.86 -13.18 -13.49
CA LEU A 21 1.15 -12.66 -12.33
C LEU A 21 -0.20 -13.36 -12.17
N PHE A 22 -0.61 -13.53 -10.92
CA PHE A 22 -1.89 -14.07 -10.55
C PHE A 22 -2.76 -12.98 -9.96
N LEU A 23 -4.04 -12.97 -10.32
CA LEU A 23 -5.01 -12.02 -9.78
C LEU A 23 -6.28 -12.71 -9.32
N ASP A 24 -6.88 -12.16 -8.27
CA ASP A 24 -8.17 -12.59 -7.74
C ASP A 24 -8.80 -11.42 -6.95
N ARG A 25 -10.10 -11.54 -6.69
CA ARG A 25 -10.90 -10.51 -6.03
C ARG A 25 -11.24 -10.92 -4.60
N ILE A 26 -11.17 -9.94 -3.70
CA ILE A 26 -11.50 -10.11 -2.29
C ILE A 26 -12.60 -9.12 -1.93
N SER A 27 -13.67 -9.61 -1.30
CA SER A 27 -14.70 -8.74 -0.74
C SER A 27 -14.16 -7.99 0.48
N SER A 28 -14.46 -6.70 0.59
CA SER A 28 -14.10 -5.89 1.75
C SER A 28 -15.23 -4.92 2.10
N PRO A 29 -15.23 -4.33 3.30
CA PRO A 29 -16.17 -3.26 3.66
C PRO A 29 -16.14 -2.03 2.74
N MET A 30 -15.09 -1.88 1.91
CA MET A 30 -14.95 -0.77 0.95
C MET A 30 -15.25 -1.17 -0.51
N GLY A 31 -15.81 -2.36 -0.72
CA GLY A 31 -16.05 -2.96 -2.03
C GLY A 31 -15.02 -4.03 -2.39
N LEU A 32 -15.01 -4.46 -3.65
CA LEU A 32 -14.09 -5.49 -4.14
C LEU A 32 -12.67 -4.93 -4.25
N LEU A 33 -11.71 -5.65 -3.65
CA LEU A 33 -10.29 -5.45 -3.83
C LEU A 33 -9.78 -6.40 -4.91
N LEU A 34 -9.00 -5.88 -5.84
CA LEU A 34 -8.23 -6.66 -6.80
C LEU A 34 -6.81 -6.83 -6.27
N LEU A 35 -6.45 -8.07 -5.94
CA LEU A 35 -5.12 -8.43 -5.47
C LEU A 35 -4.33 -9.09 -6.58
N VAL A 36 -3.07 -8.69 -6.73
CA VAL A 36 -2.11 -9.30 -7.66
C VAL A 36 -0.92 -9.83 -6.89
N HIS A 37 -0.55 -11.08 -7.13
CA HIS A 37 0.62 -11.71 -6.53
C HIS A 37 1.44 -12.48 -7.58
N ASP A 38 2.69 -12.80 -7.24
CA ASP A 38 3.53 -13.67 -8.05
C ASP A 38 3.43 -15.15 -7.63
N ALA A 39 4.18 -16.01 -8.31
CA ALA A 39 4.25 -17.44 -8.02
C ALA A 39 4.84 -17.78 -6.64
N ALA A 40 5.57 -16.85 -6.00
CA ALA A 40 6.09 -17.00 -4.65
C ALA A 40 5.08 -16.55 -3.57
N GLY A 41 3.89 -16.11 -3.98
CA GLY A 41 2.88 -15.57 -3.07
C GLY A 41 3.22 -14.18 -2.54
N CYS A 42 4.10 -13.43 -3.21
CA CYS A 42 4.40 -12.05 -2.84
C CYS A 42 3.40 -11.10 -3.51
N VAL A 43 2.77 -10.21 -2.74
CA VAL A 43 1.83 -9.21 -3.24
C VAL A 43 2.57 -8.17 -4.06
N ARG A 44 2.11 -7.99 -5.30
CA ARG A 44 2.63 -7.07 -6.31
C ARG A 44 1.74 -5.85 -6.49
N ALA A 45 0.44 -6.03 -6.36
CA ALA A 45 -0.51 -4.93 -6.32
C ALA A 45 -1.73 -5.25 -5.48
N LEU A 46 -2.34 -4.21 -4.93
CA LEU A 46 -3.63 -4.26 -4.26
C LEU A 46 -4.32 -2.92 -4.52
N ASP A 47 -5.49 -2.94 -5.12
CA ASP A 47 -6.29 -1.75 -5.42
C ASP A 47 -7.77 -2.11 -5.45
N PHE A 48 -8.62 -1.13 -5.66
CA PHE A 48 -10.07 -1.32 -5.75
C PHE A 48 -10.45 -1.72 -7.18
N ASP A 49 -11.28 -2.77 -7.33
CA ASP A 49 -11.64 -3.35 -8.63
C ASP A 49 -12.39 -2.35 -9.53
N ASP A 50 -13.20 -1.49 -8.93
CA ASP A 50 -13.91 -0.39 -9.61
C ASP A 50 -12.98 0.75 -10.08
N TYR A 51 -11.68 0.70 -9.73
CA TYR A 51 -10.62 1.56 -10.25
C TYR A 51 -9.71 0.82 -11.25
N GLY A 52 -10.23 -0.22 -11.93
CA GLY A 52 -9.50 -1.06 -12.89
C GLY A 52 -8.56 -0.36 -13.89
N PRO A 53 -8.93 0.78 -14.53
CA PRO A 53 -8.02 1.52 -15.41
C PRO A 53 -6.76 2.06 -14.70
N ARG A 54 -6.87 2.49 -13.44
CA ARG A 54 -5.71 2.92 -12.64
C ARG A 54 -4.81 1.73 -12.36
N MET A 55 -5.40 0.62 -11.93
CA MET A 55 -4.66 -0.61 -11.62
C MET A 55 -3.86 -1.09 -12.84
N ARG A 56 -4.50 -1.21 -14.02
CA ARG A 56 -3.80 -1.61 -15.25
C ARG A 56 -2.62 -0.69 -15.56
N ARG A 57 -2.80 0.63 -15.45
CA ARG A 57 -1.71 1.59 -15.65
C ARG A 57 -0.58 1.45 -14.64
N LEU A 58 -0.89 1.13 -13.38
CA LEU A 58 0.14 0.89 -12.36
C LEU A 58 0.88 -0.41 -12.61
N LEU A 59 0.17 -1.49 -12.95
CA LEU A 59 0.76 -2.77 -13.32
C LEU A 59 1.67 -2.62 -14.55
N GLU A 60 1.17 -1.98 -15.61
CA GLU A 60 1.95 -1.69 -16.82
C GLU A 60 3.18 -0.82 -16.51
N ARG A 61 3.04 0.20 -15.67
CA ARG A 61 4.16 1.08 -15.28
C ARG A 61 5.24 0.34 -14.50
N HIS A 62 4.83 -0.55 -13.60
CA HIS A 62 5.75 -1.21 -12.66
C HIS A 62 6.32 -2.51 -13.21
N TYR A 63 5.57 -3.21 -14.05
CA TYR A 63 5.94 -4.55 -14.53
C TYR A 63 6.00 -4.66 -16.06
N GLY A 64 5.58 -3.64 -16.81
CA GLY A 64 5.51 -3.68 -18.27
C GLY A 64 4.40 -4.61 -18.77
N ALA A 65 4.62 -5.21 -19.94
CA ALA A 65 3.75 -6.25 -20.45
C ALA A 65 3.98 -7.55 -19.64
N VAL A 66 3.04 -7.85 -18.74
CA VAL A 66 3.04 -9.08 -17.94
C VAL A 66 1.85 -9.95 -18.34
N GLU A 67 2.09 -11.25 -18.45
CA GLU A 67 0.99 -12.21 -18.53
C GLU A 67 0.28 -12.24 -17.17
N SER A 68 -1.04 -12.20 -17.19
CA SER A 68 -1.84 -12.32 -15.97
C SER A 68 -2.85 -13.46 -16.12
N ARG A 69 -3.05 -14.21 -15.03
CA ARG A 69 -4.03 -15.28 -14.94
C ARG A 69 -4.86 -15.14 -13.68
N GLU A 70 -6.14 -15.47 -13.78
CA GLU A 70 -7.01 -15.60 -12.60
C GLU A 70 -6.56 -16.82 -11.78
N ALA A 71 -6.28 -16.63 -10.50
CA ALA A 71 -6.00 -17.71 -9.56
C ALA A 71 -6.26 -17.27 -8.11
N PRO A 72 -6.75 -18.15 -7.22
CA PRO A 72 -7.14 -17.77 -5.87
C PRO A 72 -6.01 -17.10 -5.09
N VAL A 73 -6.33 -16.04 -4.35
CA VAL A 73 -5.39 -15.43 -3.40
C VAL A 73 -4.91 -16.47 -2.38
N PRO A 74 -3.60 -16.56 -2.09
CA PRO A 74 -3.08 -17.43 -1.03
C PRO A 74 -3.82 -17.26 0.29
N ALA A 75 -4.20 -18.38 0.91
CA ALA A 75 -5.06 -18.40 2.10
C ALA A 75 -4.52 -17.52 3.25
N ALA A 76 -3.20 -17.48 3.44
CA ALA A 76 -2.57 -16.64 4.47
C ALA A 76 -2.77 -15.14 4.22
N ILE A 77 -2.72 -14.69 2.96
CA ILE A 77 -2.94 -13.28 2.59
C ILE A 77 -4.40 -12.90 2.78
N ARG A 78 -5.32 -13.78 2.37
CA ARG A 78 -6.76 -13.59 2.57
C ARG A 78 -7.10 -13.49 4.05
N ALA A 79 -6.60 -14.43 4.87
CA ALA A 79 -6.81 -14.42 6.31
C ALA A 79 -6.25 -13.16 6.98
N ALA A 80 -5.09 -12.66 6.55
CA ALA A 80 -4.50 -11.44 7.08
C ALA A 80 -5.32 -10.19 6.73
N LEU A 81 -5.87 -10.11 5.52
CA LEU A 81 -6.77 -9.02 5.12
C LEU A 81 -8.11 -9.08 5.88
N ASP A 82 -8.68 -10.27 6.06
CA ASP A 82 -9.90 -10.45 6.86
C ASP A 82 -9.68 -10.02 8.31
N ALA A 83 -8.55 -10.42 8.91
CA ALA A 83 -8.15 -10.02 10.26
C ALA A 83 -7.97 -8.49 10.37
N TYR A 84 -7.35 -7.84 9.39
CA TYR A 84 -7.25 -6.38 9.33
C TYR A 84 -8.61 -5.68 9.33
N PHE A 85 -9.56 -6.18 8.54
CA PHE A 85 -10.93 -5.64 8.54
C PHE A 85 -11.71 -5.96 9.83
N ALA A 86 -11.30 -7.01 10.55
CA ALA A 86 -11.74 -7.30 11.92
C ALA A 86 -10.97 -6.53 13.02
N ARG A 87 -10.14 -5.53 12.64
CA ARG A 87 -9.32 -4.67 13.50
C ARG A 87 -8.08 -5.30 14.14
N ASP A 88 -7.67 -6.49 13.68
CA ASP A 88 -6.31 -6.97 13.93
C ASP A 88 -5.35 -6.37 12.90
N PHE A 89 -4.93 -5.13 13.14
CA PHE A 89 -4.11 -4.37 12.19
C PHE A 89 -2.71 -4.95 12.00
N ALA A 90 -2.19 -5.66 13.00
CA ALA A 90 -0.87 -6.29 12.95
C ALA A 90 -0.81 -7.46 11.95
N ALA A 91 -1.96 -8.02 11.58
CA ALA A 91 -2.03 -9.11 10.60
C ALA A 91 -1.39 -8.74 9.24
N LEU A 92 -1.43 -7.46 8.85
CA LEU A 92 -0.83 -7.02 7.58
C LEU A 92 0.70 -7.06 7.57
N ASP A 93 1.37 -6.99 8.73
CA ASP A 93 2.83 -6.94 8.81
C ASP A 93 3.51 -8.22 8.31
N ASN A 94 2.76 -9.33 8.27
CA ASN A 94 3.23 -10.63 7.81
C ASN A 94 3.01 -10.87 6.31
N ILE A 95 2.37 -9.94 5.59
CA ILE A 95 2.13 -10.09 4.15
C ILE A 95 3.40 -9.70 3.37
N PRO A 96 4.01 -10.63 2.60
CA PRO A 96 5.16 -10.30 1.78
C PRO A 96 4.75 -9.38 0.63
N VAL A 97 5.35 -8.20 0.55
CA VAL A 97 5.08 -7.20 -0.50
C VAL A 97 6.33 -6.89 -1.32
N ALA A 98 6.17 -6.68 -2.62
CA ALA A 98 7.26 -6.17 -3.44
C ALA A 98 6.77 -5.46 -4.71
N ALA A 99 7.12 -4.18 -4.83
CA ALA A 99 6.77 -3.33 -5.96
C ALA A 99 8.01 -2.86 -6.71
N SER A 100 7.93 -2.83 -8.04
CA SER A 100 8.91 -2.12 -8.86
C SER A 100 8.70 -0.61 -8.73
N GLY A 101 9.77 0.17 -8.84
CA GLY A 101 9.73 1.62 -8.70
C GLY A 101 11.13 2.22 -8.71
N SER A 102 11.20 3.55 -8.75
CA SER A 102 12.47 4.26 -8.57
C SER A 102 12.97 4.14 -7.13
N GLU A 103 14.27 4.36 -6.92
CA GLU A 103 14.85 4.39 -5.56
C GLU A 103 14.13 5.39 -4.64
N PHE A 104 13.69 6.53 -5.19
CA PHE A 104 12.91 7.51 -4.44
C PHE A 104 11.54 6.97 -4.04
N GLN A 105 10.85 6.26 -4.95
CA GLN A 105 9.58 5.61 -4.63
C GLN A 105 9.75 4.54 -3.56
N HIS A 106 10.78 3.70 -3.66
CA HIS A 106 11.08 2.69 -2.64
C HIS A 106 11.35 3.30 -1.28
N ARG A 107 12.14 4.38 -1.20
CA ARG A 107 12.36 5.12 0.06
C ARG A 107 11.06 5.64 0.65
N VAL A 108 10.18 6.20 -0.17
CA VAL A 108 8.85 6.69 0.28
C VAL A 108 7.99 5.52 0.78
N TRP A 109 7.83 4.46 -0.01
CA TRP A 109 6.97 3.32 0.35
C TRP A 109 7.48 2.56 1.58
N SER A 110 8.79 2.39 1.72
CA SER A 110 9.40 1.83 2.95
C SER A 110 9.14 2.73 4.17
N ALA A 111 9.16 4.06 3.99
CA ALA A 111 8.82 4.98 5.06
C ALA A 111 7.32 4.98 5.41
N LEU A 112 6.42 4.75 4.45
CA LEU A 112 4.99 4.61 4.72
C LEU A 112 4.70 3.48 5.68
N LEU A 113 5.37 2.34 5.50
CA LEU A 113 5.20 1.19 6.39
C LEU A 113 5.40 1.61 7.85
N ARG A 114 6.39 2.46 8.15
CA ARG A 114 6.72 2.91 9.52
C ARG A 114 5.59 3.65 10.24
N ILE A 115 4.56 4.10 9.53
CA ILE A 115 3.40 4.79 10.10
C ILE A 115 2.43 3.74 10.63
N GLY A 116 2.23 3.67 11.95
CA GLY A 116 1.34 2.69 12.58
C GLY A 116 -0.15 2.94 12.32
N PRO A 117 -1.03 1.96 12.56
CA PRO A 117 -2.48 2.20 12.57
C PRO A 117 -2.84 3.27 13.61
N GLY A 118 -3.83 4.11 13.30
CA GLY A 118 -4.23 5.24 14.14
C GLY A 118 -3.30 6.46 14.07
N GLU A 119 -2.10 6.33 13.48
CA GLU A 119 -1.19 7.44 13.26
C GLU A 119 -1.36 8.03 11.85
N THR A 120 -1.16 9.35 11.73
CA THR A 120 -0.99 10.00 10.43
C THR A 120 0.25 10.87 10.38
N TRP A 121 0.86 10.94 9.20
CA TRP A 121 1.99 11.82 8.91
C TRP A 121 1.58 12.87 7.87
N SER A 122 2.17 14.06 7.95
CA SER A 122 2.09 15.02 6.85
C SER A 122 3.06 14.63 5.73
N TYR A 123 2.78 15.08 4.49
CA TYR A 123 3.73 14.93 3.39
C TYR A 123 5.12 15.51 3.71
N GLY A 124 5.17 16.61 4.47
CA GLY A 124 6.43 17.22 4.93
C GLY A 124 7.16 16.37 5.97
N ARG A 125 6.44 15.77 6.94
CA ARG A 125 7.02 14.82 7.91
C ARG A 125 7.61 13.61 7.19
N LEU A 126 6.88 13.05 6.21
CA LEU A 126 7.37 11.93 5.41
C LEU A 126 8.60 12.31 4.58
N ALA A 127 8.61 13.49 3.97
CA ALA A 127 9.76 14.02 3.23
C ALA A 127 11.01 14.18 4.13
N ALA A 128 10.83 14.71 5.34
CA ALA A 128 11.91 14.81 6.33
C ALA A 128 12.40 13.41 6.77
N ALA A 129 11.50 12.46 7.01
CA ALA A 129 11.81 11.12 7.47
C ALA A 129 12.64 10.30 6.47
N ILE A 130 12.52 10.59 5.17
CA ILE A 130 13.37 9.99 4.15
C ILE A 130 14.65 10.79 3.90
N GLY A 131 14.89 11.92 4.56
CA GLY A 131 16.08 12.77 4.34
C GLY A 131 15.97 13.68 3.12
N ALA A 132 14.76 14.05 2.70
CA ALA A 132 14.50 14.95 1.58
C ALA A 132 13.44 16.02 1.96
N PRO A 133 13.68 16.88 2.97
CA PRO A 133 12.66 17.74 3.57
C PRO A 133 11.99 18.72 2.58
N ALA A 134 12.70 19.16 1.53
CA ALA A 134 12.16 20.04 0.49
C ALA A 134 11.28 19.30 -0.55
N ALA A 135 11.17 17.97 -0.49
CA ALA A 135 10.58 17.14 -1.54
C ALA A 135 9.09 16.77 -1.30
N SER A 136 8.34 17.55 -0.52
CA SER A 136 6.94 17.22 -0.14
C SER A 136 6.04 16.90 -1.35
N ARG A 137 6.15 17.67 -2.45
CA ARG A 137 5.40 17.42 -3.69
C ARG A 137 5.79 16.10 -4.36
N ALA A 138 7.09 15.82 -4.44
CA ALA A 138 7.60 14.58 -5.02
C ALA A 138 7.19 13.36 -4.18
N VAL A 139 7.21 13.49 -2.85
CA VAL A 139 6.67 12.49 -1.92
C VAL A 139 5.18 12.25 -2.16
N GLY A 140 4.39 13.31 -2.39
CA GLY A 140 2.97 13.16 -2.74
C GLY A 140 2.74 12.35 -4.01
N LEU A 141 3.54 12.59 -5.06
CA LEU A 141 3.49 11.82 -6.30
C LEU A 141 3.91 10.36 -6.09
N ALA A 142 4.98 10.11 -5.32
CA ALA A 142 5.42 8.76 -4.98
C ALA A 142 4.40 8.01 -4.12
N ASN A 143 3.74 8.69 -3.17
CA ASN A 143 2.66 8.14 -2.35
C ASN A 143 1.48 7.70 -3.23
N GLY A 144 1.06 8.53 -4.19
CA GLY A 144 -0.02 8.19 -5.13
C GLY A 144 0.33 7.08 -6.11
N ALA A 145 1.62 6.86 -6.37
CA ALA A 145 2.15 5.80 -7.24
C ALA A 145 2.28 4.44 -6.55
N ASN A 146 1.97 4.34 -5.26
CA ASN A 146 1.94 3.07 -4.53
C ASN A 146 0.95 2.10 -5.21
N PRO A 147 1.42 0.92 -5.67
CA PRO A 147 0.55 -0.09 -6.27
C PRO A 147 -0.10 -1.03 -5.25
N ILE A 148 0.30 -0.99 -3.97
CA ILE A 148 -0.15 -1.91 -2.93
C ILE A 148 -0.93 -1.12 -1.86
N ALA A 149 -2.15 -0.72 -2.19
CA ALA A 149 -3.04 -0.02 -1.25
C ALA A 149 -3.29 -0.87 0.01
N VAL A 150 -3.71 -0.22 1.10
CA VAL A 150 -3.98 -0.83 2.42
C VAL A 150 -2.73 -1.39 3.11
N ILE A 151 -2.04 -2.36 2.52
CA ILE A 151 -0.84 -3.01 3.08
C ILE A 151 0.34 -2.04 3.13
N VAL A 152 0.63 -1.32 2.04
CA VAL A 152 1.52 -0.15 2.09
C VAL A 152 0.62 1.08 2.36
N PRO A 153 0.66 1.67 3.56
CA PRO A 153 -0.45 2.47 4.07
C PRO A 153 -0.39 3.93 3.58
N CYS A 154 -0.51 4.15 2.27
CA CYS A 154 -0.50 5.48 1.66
C CYS A 154 -1.70 6.36 2.06
N HIS A 155 -2.75 5.77 2.66
CA HIS A 155 -3.89 6.49 3.27
C HIS A 155 -3.50 7.24 4.55
N ARG A 156 -2.45 6.81 5.27
CA ARG A 156 -1.98 7.44 6.52
C ARG A 156 -1.21 8.74 6.32
N VAL A 157 -1.05 9.21 5.08
CA VAL A 157 -0.39 10.49 4.76
C VAL A 157 -1.41 11.54 4.35
N ILE A 158 -1.39 12.71 5.01
CA ILE A 158 -2.37 13.78 4.83
C ILE A 158 -1.72 15.17 4.69
N GLY A 159 -2.51 16.20 4.38
CA GLY A 159 -2.07 17.58 4.46
C GLY A 159 -1.72 17.99 5.90
N ALA A 160 -0.77 18.92 6.08
CA ALA A 160 -0.34 19.36 7.41
C ALA A 160 -1.47 20.02 8.24
N ASN A 161 -2.51 20.50 7.58
CA ASN A 161 -3.72 21.06 8.17
C ASN A 161 -4.84 20.02 8.39
N GLY A 162 -4.54 18.72 8.30
CA GLY A 162 -5.53 17.65 8.41
C GLY A 162 -6.35 17.37 7.15
N THR A 163 -6.13 18.10 6.05
CA THR A 163 -6.90 17.90 4.82
C THR A 163 -6.56 16.56 4.16
N LEU A 164 -7.60 15.80 3.82
CA LEU A 164 -7.47 14.60 3.00
C LEU A 164 -7.30 15.01 1.54
N THR A 165 -6.14 14.67 0.97
CA THR A 165 -5.87 14.85 -0.46
C THR A 165 -5.45 13.52 -1.06
N GLY A 166 -5.67 13.38 -2.38
CA GLY A 166 -5.12 12.33 -3.24
C GLY A 166 -5.12 10.91 -2.67
N TYR A 167 -6.04 10.07 -3.15
CA TYR A 167 -6.01 8.65 -2.86
C TYR A 167 -6.40 7.85 -4.09
N GLY A 168 -5.68 6.75 -4.33
CA GLY A 168 -5.85 5.91 -5.51
C GLY A 168 -7.27 5.41 -5.71
N GLY A 169 -7.93 5.03 -4.61
CA GLY A 169 -9.32 4.56 -4.59
C GLY A 169 -10.38 5.59 -4.21
N GLY A 170 -10.04 6.89 -4.25
CA GLY A 170 -10.96 7.98 -3.88
C GLY A 170 -10.92 8.40 -2.40
N LEU A 171 -11.35 9.63 -2.11
CA LEU A 171 -11.24 10.20 -0.76
C LEU A 171 -12.15 9.52 0.26
N ASP A 172 -13.29 8.96 -0.15
CA ASP A 172 -14.21 8.28 0.76
C ASP A 172 -13.59 7.02 1.35
N ARG A 173 -12.86 6.24 0.55
CA ARG A 173 -12.12 5.06 1.03
C ARG A 173 -10.96 5.45 1.93
N LYS A 174 -10.24 6.53 1.60
CA LYS A 174 -9.20 7.06 2.49
C LYS A 174 -9.77 7.46 3.85
N ARG A 175 -10.91 8.16 3.85
CA ARG A 175 -11.63 8.53 5.09
C ARG A 175 -12.07 7.28 5.86
N TRP A 176 -12.66 6.31 5.18
CA TRP A 176 -13.10 5.05 5.79
C TRP A 176 -11.94 4.31 6.46
N LEU A 177 -10.79 4.15 5.78
CA LEU A 177 -9.61 3.48 6.34
C LEU A 177 -9.07 4.20 7.57
N LEU A 178 -9.00 5.53 7.52
CA LEU A 178 -8.54 6.35 8.65
C LEU A 178 -9.51 6.26 9.85
N GLN A 179 -10.82 6.15 9.61
CA GLN A 179 -11.82 5.91 10.66
C GLN A 179 -11.75 4.48 11.21
N HIS A 180 -11.58 3.49 10.34
CA HIS A 180 -11.42 2.08 10.71
C HIS A 180 -10.21 1.87 11.62
N GLU A 181 -9.12 2.58 11.35
CA GLU A 181 -7.89 2.58 12.16
C GLU A 181 -7.93 3.57 13.34
N GLU A 182 -9.09 4.14 13.66
CA GLU A 182 -9.31 5.00 14.84
C GLU A 182 -8.39 6.23 14.91
N THR A 183 -8.13 6.87 13.77
CA THR A 183 -7.35 8.12 13.76
C THR A 183 -8.12 9.28 14.42
N ASN A 184 -7.40 10.10 15.21
CA ASN A 184 -7.94 11.27 15.93
C ASN A 184 -8.32 12.47 15.03
N LEU A 185 -8.63 12.23 13.74
CA LEU A 185 -8.94 13.29 12.76
C LEU A 185 -10.43 13.62 12.68
N PHE A 186 -11.30 12.74 13.18
CA PHE A 186 -12.76 12.82 13.01
C PHE A 186 -13.53 12.86 14.34
N SER A 187 -12.82 13.12 15.44
CA SER A 187 -13.36 13.35 16.79
C SER A 187 -13.78 14.80 17.00
#